data_AF-X0VCM3-F1
#
_entry.id   AF-X0VCM3-F1
#
_cell.length_a   1.000
_cell.length_b   1.000
_cell.length_c   1.000
_cell.angle_alpha   90.00
_cell.angle_beta   90.00
_cell.angle_gamma   90.00
#
_symmetry.space_group_name_H-M   'P 1'
#
loop_
_entity.id
_entity.type
_entity.pdbx_description
1 polymer ?
#
loop_
_entity_poly.entity_id
_entity_poly.type
_entity_poly.pdbx_seq_one_letter_code
_entity_poly.pdbx_strand_id
1 'polypeptide(L)'
;VEWNAEVGSISPATGAEFALLPPQNASGNWVKVVQRLPVRIFLKPRAGEPPLRAGMTAAVSIDTQRERKLSNLLGIFNANAAKRDASAQIPLEVTK
;
A
#
# COMPACT_ATOMS: atom_id res chain seq x y z
N VAL A 1 -21.28 -16.10 -10.52
CA VAL A 1 -22.03 -15.40 -9.44
C VAL A 1 -21.06 -14.42 -8.81
N GLU A 2 -21.44 -13.15 -8.75
CA GLU A 2 -20.65 -12.12 -8.07
C GLU A 2 -21.20 -11.93 -6.68
N TRP A 3 -20.30 -11.74 -5.71
CA TRP A 3 -20.64 -11.56 -4.32
C TRP A 3 -20.16 -10.19 -3.87
N ASN A 4 -21.06 -9.43 -3.24
CA ASN A 4 -20.67 -8.20 -2.59
C ASN A 4 -19.98 -8.52 -1.27
N ALA A 5 -18.85 -7.88 -1.02
CA ALA A 5 -18.05 -8.16 0.15
C ALA A 5 -17.35 -6.91 0.65
N GLU A 6 -16.91 -6.98 1.91
CA GLU A 6 -16.13 -5.93 2.55
C GLU A 6 -14.84 -6.52 3.11
N VAL A 7 -13.74 -5.76 2.97
CA VAL A 7 -12.46 -6.15 3.54
C VAL A 7 -12.55 -5.94 5.04
N GLY A 8 -12.49 -7.03 5.80
CA GLY A 8 -12.63 -7.01 7.25
C GLY A 8 -11.31 -6.70 7.94
N SER A 9 -10.30 -7.55 7.70
CA SER A 9 -8.99 -7.35 8.31
C SER A 9 -7.86 -7.85 7.42
N ILE A 10 -6.69 -7.28 7.64
CA ILE A 10 -5.44 -7.66 6.99
C ILE A 10 -4.49 -8.12 8.08
N SER A 11 -3.81 -9.25 7.84
CA SER A 11 -2.81 -9.76 8.79
C SER A 11 -1.69 -8.73 9.00
N PRO A 12 -1.20 -8.52 10.22
CA PRO A 12 -0.09 -7.60 10.47
C PRO A 12 1.25 -8.14 9.95
N ALA A 13 1.37 -9.46 9.76
CA ALA A 13 2.58 -10.10 9.26
C ALA A 13 2.28 -11.24 8.28
N THR A 14 3.31 -11.60 7.52
CA THR A 14 3.28 -12.69 6.55
C THR A 14 3.42 -14.03 7.26
N GLY A 15 3.01 -15.13 6.60
CA GLY A 15 3.14 -16.47 7.20
C GLY A 15 4.59 -16.85 7.56
N ALA A 16 5.58 -16.27 6.89
CA ALA A 16 6.99 -16.53 7.17
C ALA A 16 7.46 -15.98 8.52
N GLU A 17 6.83 -14.90 9.01
CA GLU A 17 7.18 -14.25 10.28
C GLU A 17 6.75 -15.10 11.50
N PHE A 18 5.68 -15.89 11.34
CA PHE A 18 5.17 -16.77 12.38
C PHE A 18 5.72 -18.20 12.28
N ALA A 19 6.63 -18.46 11.36
CA ALA A 19 7.22 -19.78 11.20
C ALA A 19 8.20 -20.07 12.35
N LEU A 20 8.14 -21.29 12.89
CA LEU A 20 9.13 -21.78 13.86
C LEU A 20 10.57 -21.64 13.34
N LEU A 21 10.74 -21.76 12.02
CA LEU A 21 12.00 -21.56 11.32
C LEU A 21 11.77 -20.57 10.18
N PRO A 22 12.05 -19.27 10.37
CA PRO A 22 11.93 -18.28 9.32
C PRO A 22 12.97 -18.53 8.21
N PRO A 23 12.67 -18.13 6.96
CA PRO A 23 13.58 -18.33 5.84
C PRO A 23 14.90 -17.56 6.05
N GLN A 24 16.01 -18.29 6.08
CA GLN A 24 17.36 -17.74 6.17
C GLN A 24 17.98 -17.63 4.77
N ASN A 25 17.73 -16.49 4.11
CA ASN A 25 18.30 -16.23 2.78
C ASN A 25 19.75 -15.75 2.92
N ALA A 26 20.71 -16.69 3.08
CA ALA A 26 22.13 -16.37 3.28
C ALA A 26 22.91 -16.24 1.94
N SER A 27 23.19 -14.98 1.59
CA SER A 27 24.44 -14.43 1.00
C SER A 27 25.14 -15.15 -0.16
N GLY A 28 24.49 -15.20 -1.33
CA GLY A 28 25.22 -15.40 -2.60
C GLY A 28 24.40 -15.21 -3.87
N ASN A 29 23.09 -15.45 -3.82
CA ASN A 29 22.19 -15.29 -4.96
C ASN A 29 21.02 -14.36 -4.59
N TRP A 30 20.75 -13.37 -5.43
CA TRP A 30 19.60 -12.48 -5.27
C TRP A 30 18.36 -13.17 -5.83
N VAL A 31 17.52 -13.73 -4.95
CA VAL A 31 16.26 -14.38 -5.32
C VAL A 31 15.07 -13.54 -4.87
N LYS A 32 14.16 -13.20 -5.80
CA LYS A 32 12.89 -12.54 -5.48
C LYS A 32 11.92 -13.56 -4.87
N VAL A 33 11.62 -13.40 -3.59
CA VAL A 33 10.65 -14.24 -2.88
C VAL A 33 9.31 -13.51 -2.77
N VAL A 34 8.21 -14.17 -3.15
CA VAL A 34 6.86 -13.62 -3.00
C VAL A 34 6.37 -13.87 -1.58
N GLN A 35 6.11 -12.78 -0.86
CA GLN A 35 5.45 -12.81 0.43
C GLN A 35 3.95 -12.52 0.27
N ARG A 36 3.11 -13.40 0.81
CA ARG A 36 1.64 -13.25 0.75
C ARG A 36 1.14 -12.78 2.11
N LEU A 37 0.27 -11.76 2.09
CA LEU A 37 -0.38 -11.24 3.28
C LEU A 37 -1.83 -11.73 3.32
N PRO A 38 -2.24 -12.50 4.34
CA PRO A 38 -3.62 -12.94 4.46
C PRO A 38 -4.57 -11.76 4.64
N VAL A 39 -5.71 -11.81 3.94
CA VAL A 39 -6.80 -10.84 4.05
C VAL A 39 -8.08 -11.61 4.37
N ARG A 40 -8.82 -11.15 5.39
CA ARG A 40 -10.14 -11.66 5.74
C ARG A 40 -11.20 -10.76 5.11
N ILE A 41 -12.19 -11.38 4.48
CA ILE A 41 -13.26 -10.73 3.74
C ILE A 41 -14.59 -11.17 4.34
N PHE A 42 -15.48 -10.22 4.61
CA PHE A 42 -16.85 -10.48 5.04
C PHE A 42 -17.78 -10.38 3.83
N LEU A 43 -18.47 -11.47 3.53
CA LEU A 43 -19.47 -11.50 2.46
C LEU A 43 -20.76 -10.84 2.96
N LYS A 44 -21.41 -10.07 2.09
CA LYS A 44 -22.73 -9.45 2.33
C LYS A 44 -23.78 -10.31 1.65
N PRO A 45 -24.39 -11.28 2.34
CA PRO A 45 -25.31 -12.23 1.73
C PRO A 45 -26.57 -11.54 1.21
N ARG A 46 -27.04 -11.97 0.04
CA ARG A 46 -28.29 -11.52 -0.59
C ARG A 46 -29.21 -12.72 -0.83
N ALA A 47 -30.52 -12.45 -0.81
CA ALA A 47 -31.51 -13.46 -1.14
C ALA A 47 -31.29 -14.04 -2.56
N GLY A 48 -31.35 -15.37 -2.67
CA GLY A 48 -31.18 -16.10 -3.92
C GLY A 48 -29.75 -16.48 -4.29
N GLU A 49 -28.77 -16.21 -3.42
CA GLU A 49 -27.39 -16.63 -3.64
C GLU A 49 -27.19 -18.12 -3.32
N PRO A 50 -26.40 -18.86 -4.12
CA PRO A 50 -26.14 -20.27 -3.87
C PRO A 50 -25.29 -20.46 -2.60
N PRO A 51 -25.46 -21.58 -1.88
CA PRO A 51 -24.70 -21.82 -0.66
C PRO A 51 -23.22 -22.00 -0.93
N LEU A 52 -22.37 -21.25 -0.21
CA LEU A 52 -20.93 -21.41 -0.25
C LEU A 52 -20.48 -22.57 0.65
N ARG A 53 -19.43 -23.27 0.23
CA ARG A 53 -18.84 -24.40 0.97
C ARG A 53 -17.37 -24.15 1.26
N ALA A 54 -16.89 -24.72 2.36
CA ALA A 54 -15.48 -24.72 2.68
C ALA A 54 -14.66 -25.37 1.55
N GLY A 55 -13.50 -24.78 1.23
CA GLY A 55 -12.63 -25.23 0.13
C GLY A 55 -12.92 -24.60 -1.23
N MET A 56 -13.99 -23.80 -1.35
CA MET A 56 -14.22 -23.02 -2.57
C MET A 56 -13.14 -21.96 -2.77
N THR A 57 -12.74 -21.75 -4.02
CA THR A 57 -11.85 -20.67 -4.45
C THR A 57 -12.66 -19.57 -5.13
N ALA A 58 -12.16 -18.34 -5.07
CA ALA A 58 -12.77 -17.19 -5.70
C ALA A 58 -11.69 -16.30 -6.33
N ALA A 59 -12.03 -15.69 -7.47
CA ALA A 59 -11.30 -14.54 -7.98
C ALA A 59 -11.83 -13.30 -7.27
N VAL A 60 -10.93 -12.50 -6.69
CA VAL A 60 -11.30 -11.34 -5.87
C VAL A 60 -10.71 -10.08 -6.50
N SER A 61 -11.56 -9.08 -6.73
CA SER A 61 -11.15 -7.72 -7.07
C SER A 61 -11.45 -6.82 -5.88
N ILE A 62 -10.46 -6.03 -5.45
CA ILE A 62 -10.59 -5.11 -4.31
C ILE A 62 -10.36 -3.70 -4.82
N ASP A 63 -11.34 -2.82 -4.65
CA ASP A 63 -11.16 -1.40 -4.86
C ASP A 63 -10.47 -0.78 -3.64
N THR A 64 -9.32 -0.15 -3.86
CA THR A 64 -8.54 0.53 -2.80
C THR A 64 -8.79 2.04 -2.76
N GLN A 65 -9.68 2.55 -3.62
CA GLN A 65 -10.01 3.97 -3.79
C GLN A 65 -8.77 4.86 -4.05
N ARG A 66 -7.64 4.26 -4.41
CA ARG A 66 -6.39 4.98 -4.65
C ARG A 66 -6.34 5.46 -6.10
N GLU A 67 -6.55 6.75 -6.28
CA GLU A 67 -6.30 7.41 -7.57
C GLU A 67 -4.80 7.78 -7.68
N ARG A 68 -4.09 7.16 -8.63
CA ARG A 68 -2.72 7.56 -8.96
C ARG A 68 -2.76 8.79 -9.86
N LYS A 69 -2.77 9.99 -9.27
CA LYS A 69 -2.71 11.24 -10.04
C LYS A 69 -1.29 11.49 -10.56
N LEU A 70 -1.17 11.69 -11.88
CA LEU A 70 0.08 12.07 -12.54
C LEU A 70 0.65 13.39 -12.00
N SER A 71 -0.22 14.29 -11.51
CA SER A 71 0.18 15.53 -10.85
C SER A 71 1.04 15.30 -9.60
N ASN A 72 0.84 14.21 -8.84
CA ASN A 72 1.69 13.87 -7.70
C ASN A 72 3.08 13.38 -8.14
N LEU A 73 3.19 12.83 -9.36
CA LEU A 73 4.46 12.40 -9.95
C LEU A 73 5.23 13.60 -10.55
N LEU A 74 4.51 14.55 -11.16
CA LEU A 74 5.10 15.74 -11.78
C LEU A 74 5.32 16.90 -10.80
N GLY A 75 4.61 16.91 -9.66
CA GLY A 75 4.71 17.95 -8.63
C GLY A 75 6.08 18.05 -7.95
N ILE A 76 6.93 17.04 -8.07
CA ILE A 76 8.32 17.05 -7.57
C ILE A 76 9.21 17.96 -8.41
N PHE A 77 8.88 18.19 -9.69
CA PHE A 77 9.65 19.07 -10.57
C PHE A 77 9.30 20.55 -10.44
N ASN A 78 8.15 20.89 -9.81
CA ASN A 78 7.65 22.26 -9.73
C ASN A 78 7.95 22.97 -8.40
N ALA A 79 8.56 22.28 -7.42
CA ALA A 79 8.88 22.86 -6.11
C ALA A 79 10.11 23.80 -6.11
N ASN A 80 10.89 23.85 -7.20
CA ASN A 80 12.12 24.66 -7.28
C ASN A 80 11.97 26.01 -8.01
N ALA A 81 10.77 26.37 -8.50
CA ALA A 81 10.54 27.63 -9.21
C ALA A 81 10.13 28.80 -8.29
N ALA A 82 9.67 28.53 -7.05
CA ALA A 82 9.12 29.55 -6.15
C ALA A 82 10.15 30.20 -5.20
N LYS A 83 11.46 30.00 -5.42
CA LYS A 83 12.55 30.58 -4.60
C LYS A 83 13.57 31.33 -5.46
N ARG A 84 13.12 32.34 -6.21
CA ARG A 84 14.05 33.27 -6.91
C ARG A 84 13.75 34.76 -6.73
N ASP A 85 12.65 35.14 -6.10
CA ASP A 85 12.20 36.55 -6.13
C ASP A 85 11.94 37.12 -4.72
N ALA A 86 12.89 36.99 -3.80
CA ALA A 86 12.92 37.79 -2.58
C ALA A 86 14.36 38.23 -2.30
N SER A 87 14.66 39.38 -2.89
CA SER A 87 15.89 40.16 -2.81
C SER A 87 16.40 40.36 -1.39
N ALA A 88 17.70 40.17 -1.26
CA ALA A 88 18.51 40.52 -0.12
C ALA A 88 18.45 42.03 0.18
N GLN A 89 18.16 42.37 1.43
CA GLN A 89 18.54 43.61 2.08
C GLN A 89 18.82 43.28 3.55
N ILE A 90 20.10 43.19 3.89
CA ILE A 90 20.59 43.02 5.26
C ILE A 90 21.09 44.40 5.70
N PRO A 91 20.46 45.09 6.66
CA PRO A 91 21.08 46.24 7.29
C PRO A 91 22.18 45.74 8.25
N LEU A 92 23.41 46.24 8.05
CA LEU A 92 24.52 46.03 8.97
C LEU A 92 24.36 47.00 10.15
N GLU A 93 24.04 46.47 11.34
CA GLU A 93 24.07 47.21 12.60
C GLU A 93 25.51 47.18 13.14
N VAL A 94 26.20 48.32 13.06
CA VAL A 94 27.51 48.53 13.71
C VAL A 94 27.25 49.09 15.10
N THR A 95 27.37 48.24 16.11
CA THR A 95 27.40 48.66 17.52
C THR A 95 28.71 49.39 17.79
N LYS A 96 28.59 50.56 18.44
CA LYS A 96 29.70 51.39 18.94
C LYS A 96 30.42 50.73 20.10
#